data_AF-A0A559QHD2-F1
#
_entry.id   AF-A0A559QHD2-F1
#
_cell.length_a   1.000
_cell.length_b   1.000
_cell.length_c   1.000
_cell.angle_alpha   90.00
_cell.angle_beta   90.00
_cell.angle_gamma   90.00
#
_symmetry.space_group_name_H-M   'P 1'
#
loop_
_entity.id
_entity.type
_entity.pdbx_description
1 polymer ?
#
loop_
_entity_poly.entity_id
_entity_poly.type
_entity_poly.pdbx_seq_one_letter_code
_entity_poly.pdbx_strand_id
1 'polypeptide(L)'
;MTTVFLLINQEHLLLEKSGNWGYGNDLRAIYRTPHHDEAINQKVELTVKNPDLRMRIIDAQLDERGIPVLEQEILSQIPPRPPQIVTPEEPQDALENAAGKPEEQSSAQVQMG
;
A
#
# COMPACT_ATOMS: atom_id res chain seq x y z
N MET A 1 -8.67 20.07 20.34
CA MET A 1 -7.45 19.55 19.69
C MET A 1 -7.52 18.05 19.77
N THR A 2 -7.75 17.37 18.65
CA THR A 2 -7.85 15.90 18.61
C THR A 2 -6.49 15.35 18.23
N THR A 3 -5.92 14.53 19.11
CA THR A 3 -4.68 13.81 18.84
C THR A 3 -4.99 12.56 18.04
N VAL A 4 -4.17 12.31 17.02
CA VAL A 4 -4.22 11.10 16.20
C VAL A 4 -2.86 10.44 16.16
N PHE A 5 -2.84 9.15 15.89
CA PHE A 5 -1.65 8.32 15.78
C PHE A 5 -1.44 7.94 14.33
N LEU A 6 -0.21 8.10 13.87
CA LEU A 6 0.26 7.81 12.51
C LEU A 6 1.38 6.78 12.57
N LEU A 7 1.69 6.14 11.44
CA LEU A 7 2.81 5.20 11.32
C LEU A 7 3.86 5.74 10.36
N ILE A 8 5.12 5.65 10.79
CA ILE A 8 6.30 6.01 9.98
C ILE A 8 7.31 4.87 10.02
N ASN A 9 7.84 4.48 8.85
CA ASN A 9 8.80 3.38 8.72
C ASN A 9 10.26 3.84 8.98
N GLN A 10 11.21 2.92 8.85
CA GLN A 10 12.64 3.19 9.03
C GLN A 10 13.26 4.12 7.98
N GLU A 11 12.56 4.35 6.85
CA GLU A 11 12.96 5.28 5.79
C GLU A 11 12.26 6.64 5.92
N HIS A 12 11.58 6.88 7.05
CA HIS A 12 10.81 8.09 7.32
C HIS A 12 9.64 8.32 6.35
N LEU A 13 9.14 7.28 5.71
CA LEU A 13 7.92 7.31 4.90
C LEU A 13 6.70 7.09 5.79
N LEU A 14 5.62 7.80 5.49
CA LEU A 14 4.35 7.73 6.21
C LEU A 14 3.44 6.67 5.59
N LEU A 15 2.73 5.92 6.42
CA LEU A 15 1.75 4.95 5.93
C LEU A 15 0.53 5.67 5.36
N GLU A 16 0.15 5.37 4.12
CA GLU A 16 -1.07 5.85 3.49
C GLU A 16 -2.27 4.94 3.80
N LYS A 17 -3.49 5.47 3.67
CA LYS A 17 -4.75 4.70 3.75
C LYS A 17 -4.83 3.59 2.70
N SER A 18 -4.06 3.70 1.61
CA SER A 18 -3.91 2.68 0.57
C SER A 18 -3.11 1.46 1.06
N GLY A 19 -2.40 1.58 2.18
CA GLY A 19 -1.44 0.59 2.68
C GLY A 19 -0.02 0.78 2.13
N ASN A 20 0.20 1.74 1.23
CA ASN A 20 1.52 2.07 0.69
C ASN A 20 2.30 3.03 1.61
N TRP A 21 3.61 3.11 1.39
CA TRP A 21 4.49 4.06 2.07
C TRP A 21 4.68 5.30 1.19
N GLY A 22 4.34 6.48 1.72
CA GLY A 22 4.31 7.74 1.00
C GLY A 22 5.19 8.83 1.62
N TYR A 23 5.50 9.84 0.80
CA TYR A 23 6.37 10.98 1.16
C TYR A 23 5.63 12.14 1.85
N GLY A 24 4.40 11.92 2.33
CA GLY A 24 3.64 12.95 3.07
C GLY A 24 3.16 14.16 2.24
N ASN A 25 3.16 14.09 0.91
CA ASN A 25 2.68 15.18 0.04
C ASN A 25 1.18 15.49 0.23
N ASP A 26 0.40 14.47 0.56
CA ASP A 26 -1.01 14.61 0.94
C ASP A 26 -1.25 13.98 2.31
N LEU A 27 -1.21 14.82 3.36
CA LEU A 27 -1.46 14.40 4.73
C LEU A 27 -2.91 13.95 4.98
N ARG A 28 -3.84 14.18 4.05
CA ARG A 28 -5.23 13.66 4.13
C ARG A 28 -5.30 12.19 3.71
N ALA A 29 -4.36 11.73 2.90
CA ALA A 29 -4.26 10.36 2.44
C ALA A 29 -3.51 9.44 3.43
N ILE A 30 -2.91 10.01 4.48
CA ILE A 30 -2.16 9.26 5.50
C ILE A 30 -3.11 8.48 6.42
N TYR A 31 -2.73 7.24 6.73
CA TYR A 31 -3.37 6.42 7.75
C TYR A 31 -3.30 7.14 9.10
N ARG A 32 -4.43 7.22 9.78
CA ARG A 32 -4.53 7.84 11.10
C ARG A 32 -5.64 7.21 11.91
N THR A 33 -5.44 7.12 13.20
CA THR A 33 -6.45 6.67 14.16
C THR A 33 -6.45 7.56 15.40
N PRO A 34 -7.60 7.85 16.02
CA PRO A 34 -7.65 8.52 17.32
C PRO A 34 -7.23 7.59 18.49
N HIS A 35 -7.04 6.28 18.23
CA HIS A 35 -6.81 5.25 19.23
C HIS A 35 -5.40 4.65 19.09
N HIS A 36 -4.61 4.70 20.16
CA HIS A 36 -3.22 4.24 20.13
C HIS A 36 -3.11 2.71 19.93
N ASP A 37 -4.05 1.95 20.51
CA ASP A 37 -4.14 0.50 20.35
C ASP A 37 -4.43 0.08 18.91
N GLU A 38 -5.27 0.83 18.18
CA GLU A 38 -5.46 0.60 16.75
C GLU A 38 -4.16 0.82 15.95
N ALA A 39 -3.36 1.81 16.31
CA ALA A 39 -2.05 2.03 15.68
C ALA A 39 -1.06 0.89 16.01
N ILE A 40 -1.10 0.34 17.23
CA ILE A 40 -0.33 -0.85 17.61
C ILE A 40 -0.77 -2.06 16.77
N ASN A 41 -2.09 -2.30 16.67
CA ASN A 41 -2.63 -3.41 15.90
C ASN A 41 -2.18 -3.31 14.43
N GLN A 42 -2.32 -2.13 13.83
CA GLN A 42 -1.88 -1.90 12.45
C GLN A 42 -0.39 -2.15 12.26
N LYS A 43 0.44 -1.70 13.20
CA LYS A 43 1.88 -1.96 13.20
C LYS A 43 2.18 -3.46 13.26
N VAL A 44 1.52 -4.20 14.15
CA VAL A 44 1.70 -5.66 14.27
C VAL A 44 1.33 -6.36 12.97
N GLU A 45 0.18 -6.03 12.37
CA GLU A 45 -0.25 -6.61 11.10
C GLU A 45 0.78 -6.40 9.98
N LEU A 46 1.35 -5.20 9.87
CA LEU A 46 2.36 -4.89 8.85
C LEU A 46 3.68 -5.62 9.12
N THR A 47 4.12 -5.70 10.38
CA THR A 47 5.33 -6.46 10.77
C THR A 47 5.16 -7.97 10.58
N VAL A 48 3.96 -8.53 10.76
CA VAL A 48 3.70 -9.94 10.47
C VAL A 48 3.84 -10.24 8.97
N LYS A 49 3.39 -9.31 8.10
CA LYS A 49 3.52 -9.44 6.63
C LYS A 49 4.95 -9.24 6.15
N ASN A 50 5.70 -8.35 6.80
CA ASN A 50 7.11 -8.08 6.50
C ASN A 50 7.92 -7.97 7.80
N PRO A 51 8.57 -9.06 8.24
CA PRO A 51 9.31 -9.10 9.51
C PRO A 51 10.49 -8.14 9.61
N ASP A 52 11.04 -7.68 8.48
CA ASP A 52 12.18 -6.74 8.46
C ASP A 52 11.73 -5.27 8.54
N LEU A 53 10.44 -5.02 8.35
CA LEU A 53 9.86 -3.68 8.46
C LEU A 53 9.96 -3.19 9.91
N ARG A 54 10.54 -2.01 10.11
CA ARG A 54 10.65 -1.35 11.41
C ARG A 54 9.87 -0.04 11.33
N MET A 55 8.90 0.10 12.21
CA MET A 55 8.07 1.31 12.22
C MET A 55 7.82 1.79 13.64
N ARG A 56 7.60 3.09 13.75
CA ARG A 56 7.22 3.77 14.98
C ARG A 56 5.87 4.43 14.82
N ILE A 57 5.15 4.50 15.92
CA ILE A 57 3.93 5.28 16.04
C ILE A 57 4.36 6.69 16.41
N ILE A 58 3.78 7.69 15.76
CA ILE A 58 3.92 9.10 16.13
C ILE A 58 2.54 9.67 16.41
N ASP A 59 2.44 10.56 17.38
CA ASP A 59 1.26 11.38 17.58
C ASP A 59 1.32 12.67 16.76
N ALA A 60 0.15 13.17 16.39
CA ALA A 60 -0.02 14.44 15.70
C ALA A 60 -1.34 15.07 16.12
N GLN A 61 -1.37 16.40 16.21
CA GLN A 61 -2.62 17.13 16.41
C GLN A 61 -3.29 17.40 15.07
N LEU A 62 -4.62 17.35 15.03
CA LEU A 62 -5.37 17.81 13.86
C LEU A 62 -5.53 19.34 13.87
N ASP A 63 -5.34 19.97 12.72
CA ASP A 63 -5.71 21.37 12.49
C ASP A 63 -7.24 21.56 12.37
N GLU A 64 -7.67 22.80 12.16
CA GLU A 64 -9.09 23.15 11.98
C GLU A 64 -9.75 22.48 10.76
N ARG A 65 -8.95 22.01 9.80
CA ARG A 65 -9.39 21.31 8.59
C ARG A 65 -9.32 19.79 8.75
N GLY A 66 -8.98 19.31 9.95
CA GLY A 66 -8.82 17.88 10.23
C GLY A 66 -7.61 17.27 9.53
N ILE A 67 -6.54 18.04 9.28
CA ILE A 67 -5.28 17.59 8.70
C ILE A 67 -4.25 17.42 9.83
N PRO A 68 -3.49 16.31 9.89
CA PRO A 68 -2.46 16.14 10.91
C PRO A 68 -1.35 17.18 10.75
N VAL A 69 -1.02 17.86 11.84
CA VAL A 69 0.11 18.78 11.95
C VAL A 69 1.30 18.00 12.47
N LEU A 70 2.28 17.78 11.60
CA LEU A 70 3.52 17.09 11.96
C LEU A 70 4.52 18.06 12.56
N GLU A 71 5.28 17.60 13.56
CA GLU A 71 6.38 18.37 14.11
C GLU A 71 7.48 18.62 13.07
N GLN A 72 8.15 19.76 13.17
CA GLN A 72 9.21 20.15 12.23
C GLN A 72 10.34 19.12 12.17
N GLU A 73 10.66 18.48 13.29
CA GLU A 73 11.65 17.41 13.37
C GLU A 73 11.28 16.20 12.49
N ILE A 74 9.99 15.81 12.48
CA ILE A 74 9.50 14.72 11.65
C ILE A 74 9.53 15.09 10.18
N LEU A 75 9.02 16.29 9.84
CA LEU A 75 9.00 16.79 8.46
C LEU A 75 10.38 16.85 7.83
N SER A 76 11.39 17.26 8.61
CA SER A 76 12.78 17.33 8.13
C SER A 76 13.44 15.97 7.90
N GLN A 77 12.87 14.88 8.41
CA GLN A 77 13.36 13.52 8.20
C GLN A 77 12.72 12.84 6.98
N ILE A 78 11.56 13.33 6.52
CA ILE A 78 10.89 12.75 5.36
C ILE A 78 11.74 13.01 4.11
N PRO A 79 12.16 11.97 3.37
CA PRO A 79 12.95 12.15 2.17
C PRO A 79 12.16 12.92 1.09
N PRO A 80 12.84 13.64 0.18
CA PRO A 80 12.15 14.23 -0.96
C PRO A 80 11.60 13.12 -1.87
N ARG A 81 10.41 13.35 -2.44
CA ARG A 81 9.84 12.43 -3.42
C ARG A 81 10.77 12.33 -4.64
N PRO A 82 11.13 11.13 -5.10
CA PRO A 82 11.84 10.95 -6.36
C PRO A 82 11.06 11.56 -7.53
N PRO A 83 11.74 12.15 -8.53
CA PRO A 83 11.07 12.61 -9.74
C PRO A 83 10.37 11.43 -10.43
N GLN A 84 9.05 11.54 -10.66
CA GLN A 84 8.33 10.54 -11.43
C GLN A 84 8.67 10.72 -12.90
N ILE A 85 9.53 9.85 -13.43
CA ILE A 85 9.69 9.70 -14.87
C ILE A 85 8.45 8.94 -15.34
N VAL A 86 7.49 9.66 -15.92
CA VAL A 86 6.36 9.05 -16.63
C VAL A 86 6.91 8.28 -17.81
N THR A 87 7.15 6.99 -17.60
CA THR A 87 7.42 6.06 -18.69
C THR A 87 6.04 5.69 -19.24
N PRO A 88 5.77 5.87 -20.54
CA PRO A 88 4.51 5.43 -21.11
C PRO A 88 4.32 3.94 -20.79
N GLU A 89 3.24 3.61 -20.07
CA GLU A 89 2.83 2.22 -19.85
C GLU A 89 2.59 1.59 -21.23
N GLU A 90 3.41 0.62 -21.62
CA GLU A 90 3.09 -0.24 -22.76
C GLU A 90 1.81 -1.01 -22.42
N PRO A 91 0.77 -0.99 -23.27
CA PRO A 91 -0.49 -1.66 -23.00
C PRO A 91 -0.27 -3.17 -22.81
N GLN A 92 -0.55 -3.67 -21.60
CA GLN A 92 -0.43 -5.07 -21.18
C GLN A 92 -1.63 -5.92 -21.62
N ASP A 93 -2.16 -5.72 -22.83
CA ASP A 93 -3.35 -6.41 -23.34
C ASP A 93 -3.06 -7.20 -24.64
N ALA A 94 -2.00 -8.03 -24.64
CA ALA A 94 -1.69 -8.87 -25.82
C ALA A 94 -1.31 -10.33 -25.53
N LEU A 95 -1.46 -10.84 -24.30
CA LEU A 95 -1.14 -12.24 -23.99
C LEU A 95 -2.19 -12.93 -23.11
N GLU A 96 -3.46 -12.82 -23.46
CA GLU A 96 -4.48 -13.70 -22.88
C GLU A 96 -5.61 -13.96 -23.88
N ASN A 97 -5.34 -14.77 -24.92
CA ASN A 97 -6.36 -15.48 -25.72
C ASN A 97 -5.70 -16.54 -26.63
N ALA A 98 -5.07 -17.55 -26.04
CA ALA A 98 -4.73 -18.79 -26.75
C ALA A 98 -4.76 -20.00 -25.81
N ALA A 99 -5.83 -20.13 -25.02
CA ALA A 99 -6.10 -21.35 -24.25
C ALA A 99 -7.62 -21.56 -24.12
N GLY A 100 -8.14 -22.55 -24.84
CA GLY A 100 -9.52 -23.06 -24.79
C GLY A 100 -10.14 -23.10 -26.20
N LYS A 101 -10.51 -24.25 -26.77
CA LYS A 101 -11.27 -25.33 -26.13
C LYS A 101 -10.93 -26.73 -26.68
N PRO A 102 -11.14 -27.78 -25.88
CA PRO A 102 -11.26 -29.17 -26.33
C PRO A 102 -12.67 -29.40 -26.90
N GLU A 103 -12.82 -30.32 -27.86
CA GLU A 103 -14.04 -31.14 -27.99
C GLU A 103 -13.85 -32.33 -28.93
N GLU A 104 -14.30 -33.48 -28.43
CA GLU A 104 -14.30 -34.81 -29.01
C GLU A 104 -15.22 -34.92 -30.24
N GLN A 105 -14.82 -35.71 -31.24
CA GLN A 105 -15.78 -36.53 -31.99
C GLN A 105 -15.23 -37.95 -32.20
N SER A 106 -15.84 -38.85 -31.41
CA SER A 106 -16.08 -40.26 -31.63
C SER A 106 -15.99 -40.75 -33.09
N SER A 107 -15.25 -41.84 -33.31
CA SER A 107 -15.57 -42.84 -34.33
C SER A 107 -15.17 -44.22 -33.82
N ALA A 108 -16.14 -44.93 -33.27
CA ALA A 108 -16.05 -46.36 -33.05
C ALA A 108 -16.07 -47.10 -34.39
N GLN A 109 -15.04 -47.90 -34.68
CA GLN A 109 -15.15 -49.05 -35.56
C GLN A 109 -14.03 -50.06 -35.26
N VAL A 110 -14.33 -50.99 -34.36
CA VAL A 110 -13.63 -52.27 -34.26
C VAL A 110 -14.57 -53.30 -34.85
N GLN A 111 -14.26 -53.78 -36.05
CA GLN A 111 -14.90 -54.94 -36.66
C GLN A 111 -13.90 -56.09 -36.64
N MET A 112 -14.34 -57.19 -36.03
CA MET A 112 -13.61 -58.45 -35.87
C MET A 112 -13.20 -59.08 -37.20
N GLY A 113 -12.02 -59.69 -37.20
CA GLY A 113 -11.51 -60.65 -38.18
C GLY A 113 -10.35 -61.42 -37.59
#